data_AF-A0A7L1LE36-F1
#
_entry.id   AF-A0A7L1LE36-F1
#
_cell.length_a   1.000
_cell.length_b   1.000
_cell.length_c   1.000
_cell.angle_alpha   90.00
_cell.angle_beta   90.00
_cell.angle_gamma   90.00
#
_symmetry.space_group_name_H-M   'P 1'
#
loop_
_entity.id
_entity.type
_entity.pdbx_description
1 polymer ?
#
loop_
_entity_poly.entity_id
_entity_poly.type
_entity_poly.pdbx_seq_one_letter_code
_entity_poly.pdbx_strand_id
1 'polypeptide(L)'
;MAEFRRQRGKRQEDSGLGSVLDLLLANARLVLGVTGAAVLAIATLAVKRLIDRATSPRDEGDPKAEQKTLEESWQDLALIKVTPKPPKKQRREDLSKPLLSPARPPVPGEAREPRVCFAPPETPRVESNPPRCLTLQEKLLSHYSSRLAVPEVQVSLAPQLARSICAQLQNFLRSKCPELPFGSLFLSGPLLDGLEALTADHIHLMLPVVLDATLWSLIPGEDTVVRNPQYWMIKRTDLEYFPRGCSPWDRFIVGRYLSSNVLNETLHKMLVASINWPAIGSLLGSIIHPVVASQELKLEIKHDQVELSITLFPVVEMEDKVLLAAPPEGLVENLWLESFYRAEVSKVKELDDGDSGARQHCLRILNGVCKSHPALHKLSGSPLTHVVLHLSATSLDWAEESLADRFQQVLEELIGYLEKGVLPSYFNHKINLFCELLEDEIDEMGFMLYRAISEPELLLKEK
;
A
#
# COMPACT_ATOMS: atom_id res chain seq x y z
N MET A 1 -61.15 29.43 26.70
CA MET A 1 -60.92 30.65 25.91
C MET A 1 -59.69 30.35 25.06
N ALA A 2 -59.79 30.09 23.75
CA ALA A 2 -60.24 30.98 22.67
C ALA A 2 -59.27 32.14 22.42
N GLU A 3 -58.88 32.52 21.20
CA GLU A 3 -59.03 31.92 19.86
C GLU A 3 -58.09 32.68 18.87
N PHE A 4 -57.74 32.06 17.73
CA PHE A 4 -57.34 32.67 16.43
C PHE A 4 -56.19 33.73 16.37
N ARG A 5 -55.07 33.54 15.63
CA ARG A 5 -54.84 33.30 14.18
C ARG A 5 -54.68 34.60 13.35
N ARG A 6 -53.50 34.78 12.72
CA ARG A 6 -53.42 35.38 11.37
C ARG A 6 -52.23 34.86 10.55
N GLN A 7 -52.50 34.55 9.29
CA GLN A 7 -51.56 33.98 8.31
C GLN A 7 -51.13 35.04 7.29
N ARG A 8 -49.89 34.93 6.76
CA ARG A 8 -49.57 34.97 5.30
C ARG A 8 -48.04 34.82 5.08
N GLY A 9 -47.56 34.04 4.11
CA GLY A 9 -48.26 33.09 3.26
C GLY A 9 -47.42 32.51 2.11
N LYS A 10 -47.99 31.50 1.43
CA LYS A 10 -47.66 30.98 0.08
C LYS A 10 -46.18 30.74 -0.29
N ARG A 11 -45.82 29.45 -0.37
CA ARG A 11 -45.76 28.74 -1.67
C ARG A 11 -46.25 27.30 -1.48
N GLN A 12 -46.99 26.81 -2.48
CA GLN A 12 -47.63 25.50 -2.49
C GLN A 12 -47.35 24.89 -3.86
N GLU A 13 -46.24 24.18 -3.98
CA GLU A 13 -45.78 23.43 -5.13
C GLU A 13 -44.63 22.57 -4.59
N ASP A 14 -44.91 21.30 -4.26
CA ASP A 14 -43.95 20.20 -3.97
C ASP A 14 -44.67 18.97 -3.36
N SER A 15 -45.85 19.18 -2.73
CA SER A 15 -46.59 18.13 -2.01
C SER A 15 -47.18 17.00 -2.87
N GLY A 16 -46.92 16.98 -4.18
CA GLY A 16 -47.39 15.95 -5.11
C GLY A 16 -46.33 14.88 -5.42
N LEU A 17 -45.04 15.22 -5.43
CA LEU A 17 -43.96 14.28 -5.73
C LEU A 17 -43.55 13.45 -4.51
N GLY A 18 -43.51 14.08 -3.33
CA GLY A 18 -43.18 13.40 -2.07
C GLY A 18 -44.11 12.23 -1.76
N SER A 19 -45.43 12.41 -1.87
CA SER A 19 -46.39 11.33 -1.55
C SER A 19 -46.38 10.18 -2.54
N VAL A 20 -45.99 10.41 -3.80
CA VAL A 20 -45.79 9.33 -4.79
C VAL A 20 -44.49 8.58 -4.53
N LEU A 21 -43.43 9.29 -4.14
CA LEU A 21 -42.14 8.69 -3.76
C LEU A 21 -42.29 7.82 -2.50
N ASP A 22 -43.01 8.32 -1.49
CA ASP A 22 -43.31 7.59 -0.25
C ASP A 22 -44.18 6.35 -0.52
N LEU A 23 -45.16 6.43 -1.43
CA LEU A 23 -45.98 5.26 -1.80
C LEU A 23 -45.16 4.20 -2.55
N LEU A 24 -44.24 4.63 -3.42
CA LEU A 24 -43.32 3.73 -4.13
C LEU A 24 -42.30 3.09 -3.17
N LEU A 25 -41.75 3.85 -2.21
CA LEU A 25 -40.83 3.34 -1.19
C LEU A 25 -41.53 2.41 -0.20
N ALA A 26 -42.77 2.69 0.18
CA ALA A 26 -43.57 1.80 1.03
C ALA A 26 -43.87 0.46 0.33
N ASN A 27 -44.29 0.51 -0.95
CA ASN A 27 -44.53 -0.69 -1.74
C ASN A 27 -43.22 -1.46 -2.05
N ALA A 28 -42.10 -0.76 -2.28
CA ALA A 28 -40.79 -1.39 -2.44
C ALA A 28 -40.32 -2.10 -1.16
N ARG A 29 -40.50 -1.49 0.03
CA ARG A 29 -40.20 -2.15 1.32
C ARG A 29 -41.05 -3.40 1.54
N LEU A 30 -42.31 -3.40 1.08
CA LEU A 30 -43.23 -4.54 1.23
C LEU A 30 -42.90 -5.72 0.31
N VAL A 31 -42.20 -5.49 -0.80
CA VAL A 31 -41.89 -6.51 -1.83
C VAL A 31 -40.40 -6.91 -1.84
N LEU A 32 -39.49 -6.02 -1.46
CA LEU A 32 -38.02 -6.22 -1.52
C LEU A 32 -37.31 -6.11 -0.16
N GLY A 33 -38.06 -5.90 0.93
CA GLY A 33 -37.50 -5.69 2.26
C GLY A 33 -36.76 -4.36 2.45
N VAL A 34 -36.22 -4.15 3.65
CA VAL A 34 -35.58 -2.88 4.04
C VAL A 34 -34.30 -2.61 3.22
N THR A 35 -33.53 -3.66 2.92
CA THR A 35 -32.30 -3.61 2.13
C THR A 35 -32.55 -3.24 0.67
N GLY A 36 -33.58 -3.79 0.01
CA GLY A 36 -33.90 -3.46 -1.37
C GLY A 36 -34.33 -2.01 -1.59
N ALA A 37 -35.02 -1.42 -0.61
CA ALA A 37 -35.41 -0.01 -0.66
C ALA A 37 -34.21 0.95 -0.55
N ALA A 38 -33.16 0.58 0.21
CA ALA A 38 -31.94 1.37 0.31
C ALA A 38 -31.16 1.37 -1.01
N VAL A 39 -31.01 0.22 -1.67
CA VAL A 39 -30.36 0.10 -2.98
C VAL A 39 -31.08 0.96 -4.04
N LEU A 40 -32.42 0.96 -4.04
CA LEU A 40 -33.20 1.78 -4.97
C LEU A 40 -33.03 3.29 -4.71
N ALA A 41 -32.91 3.70 -3.45
CA ALA A 41 -32.63 5.09 -3.07
C ALA A 41 -31.22 5.53 -3.50
N ILE A 42 -30.21 4.68 -3.34
CA ILE A 42 -28.83 4.96 -3.78
C ILE A 42 -28.74 5.06 -5.31
N ALA A 43 -29.37 4.13 -6.03
CA ALA A 43 -29.39 4.14 -7.50
C ALA A 43 -30.07 5.39 -8.08
N THR A 44 -31.18 5.83 -7.49
CA THR A 44 -31.87 7.06 -7.92
C THR A 44 -31.07 8.33 -7.61
N LEU A 45 -30.28 8.34 -6.52
CA LEU A 45 -29.38 9.45 -6.17
C LEU A 45 -28.18 9.51 -7.14
N ALA A 46 -27.63 8.36 -7.55
CA ALA A 46 -26.57 8.28 -8.56
C ALA A 46 -27.04 8.79 -9.94
N VAL A 47 -28.23 8.37 -10.39
CA VAL A 47 -28.83 8.87 -11.63
C VAL A 47 -29.09 10.38 -11.56
N LYS A 48 -29.55 10.89 -10.42
CA LYS A 48 -29.73 12.34 -10.22
C LYS A 48 -28.40 13.10 -10.37
N ARG A 49 -27.33 12.65 -9.69
CA ARG A 49 -25.99 13.26 -9.82
C ARG A 49 -25.48 13.23 -11.28
N LEU A 50 -25.79 12.18 -12.03
CA LEU A 50 -25.37 12.06 -13.43
C LEU A 50 -26.15 13.01 -14.36
N ILE A 51 -27.44 13.27 -14.08
CA ILE A 51 -28.26 14.29 -14.78
C ILE A 51 -27.82 15.71 -14.40
N ASP A 52 -27.57 15.98 -13.11
CA ASP A 52 -27.08 17.29 -12.65
C ASP A 52 -25.69 17.61 -13.25
N ARG A 53 -24.82 16.59 -13.41
CA ARG A 53 -23.53 16.70 -14.12
C ARG A 53 -23.68 16.92 -15.64
N ALA A 54 -24.79 16.47 -16.24
CA ALA A 54 -25.09 16.66 -17.66
C ALA A 54 -25.83 17.98 -17.97
N THR A 55 -26.38 18.66 -16.96
CA THR A 55 -27.18 19.89 -17.12
C THR A 55 -26.50 21.15 -16.56
N SER A 56 -25.32 21.02 -15.92
CA SER A 56 -24.52 22.18 -15.49
C SER A 56 -24.08 23.04 -16.68
N PRO A 57 -24.27 24.38 -16.64
CA PRO A 57 -23.83 25.26 -17.72
C PRO A 57 -22.30 25.33 -17.79
N ARG A 58 -21.78 25.36 -19.02
CA ARG A 58 -20.34 25.44 -19.34
C ARG A 58 -19.94 26.92 -19.35
N ASP A 59 -19.12 27.34 -18.38
CA ASP A 59 -18.62 28.72 -18.29
C ASP A 59 -17.43 28.95 -19.23
N GLU A 60 -17.27 30.17 -19.74
CA GLU A 60 -16.45 30.46 -20.93
C GLU A 60 -14.94 30.60 -20.66
N GLY A 61 -14.11 29.95 -21.49
CA GLY A 61 -12.65 29.98 -21.39
C GLY A 61 -11.92 29.71 -22.71
N ASP A 62 -11.70 30.78 -23.49
CA ASP A 62 -10.74 30.95 -24.61
C ASP A 62 -10.68 29.88 -25.74
N PRO A 63 -11.35 30.11 -26.89
CA PRO A 63 -11.51 29.12 -27.98
C PRO A 63 -10.25 28.85 -28.84
N LYS A 64 -9.06 29.32 -28.43
CA LYS A 64 -7.79 29.09 -29.15
C LYS A 64 -6.91 27.98 -28.58
N ALA A 65 -7.18 27.48 -27.37
CA ALA A 65 -6.45 26.35 -26.80
C ALA A 65 -6.91 25.00 -27.39
N GLU A 66 -8.23 24.80 -27.52
CA GLU A 66 -8.83 23.52 -27.95
C GLU A 66 -8.50 23.14 -29.41
N GLN A 67 -8.24 24.11 -30.31
CA GLN A 67 -7.90 23.77 -31.70
C GLN A 67 -6.52 23.13 -31.86
N LYS A 68 -5.53 23.48 -31.03
CA LYS A 68 -4.21 22.83 -31.08
C LYS A 68 -4.23 21.43 -30.49
N THR A 69 -4.90 21.24 -29.35
CA THR A 69 -4.95 19.93 -28.68
C THR A 69 -5.73 18.89 -29.50
N LEU A 70 -6.77 19.30 -30.24
CA LEU A 70 -7.43 18.43 -31.23
C LEU A 70 -6.52 18.09 -32.41
N GLU A 71 -5.83 19.07 -33.00
CA GLU A 71 -4.99 18.85 -34.18
C GLU A 71 -3.73 18.00 -33.89
N GLU A 72 -3.23 18.05 -32.64
CA GLU A 72 -2.20 17.14 -32.11
C GLU A 72 -2.79 15.72 -31.85
N SER A 73 -3.97 15.62 -31.24
CA SER A 73 -4.64 14.33 -30.97
C SER A 73 -4.97 13.52 -32.23
N TRP A 74 -5.28 14.17 -33.36
CA TRP A 74 -5.47 13.49 -34.65
C TRP A 74 -4.16 13.04 -35.32
N GLN A 75 -3.00 13.58 -34.92
CA GLN A 75 -1.69 13.18 -35.47
C GLN A 75 -1.13 11.95 -34.75
N ASP A 76 -1.30 11.82 -33.44
CA ASP A 76 -0.85 10.62 -32.69
C ASP A 76 -1.60 9.35 -33.12
N LEU A 77 -2.87 9.46 -33.52
CA LEU A 77 -3.63 8.33 -34.07
C LEU A 77 -3.17 7.90 -35.48
N ALA A 78 -2.43 8.75 -36.21
CA ALA A 78 -1.87 8.40 -37.52
C ALA A 78 -0.59 7.57 -37.42
N LEU A 79 0.16 7.69 -36.32
CA LEU A 79 1.45 7.02 -36.10
C LEU A 79 1.34 5.55 -35.68
N ILE A 80 0.16 5.09 -35.23
CA ILE A 80 -0.06 3.72 -34.74
C ILE A 80 -0.37 2.72 -35.88
N LYS A 81 -0.51 3.17 -37.14
CA LYS A 81 -0.72 2.28 -38.31
C LYS A 81 0.58 1.84 -39.02
N VAL A 82 1.51 1.24 -38.27
CA VAL A 82 2.67 0.52 -38.86
C VAL A 82 2.76 -0.90 -38.29
N THR A 83 2.09 -1.85 -38.93
CA THR A 83 2.27 -3.29 -38.66
C THR A 83 3.43 -3.86 -39.49
N PRO A 84 4.36 -4.63 -38.89
CA PRO A 84 5.38 -5.33 -39.66
C PRO A 84 4.78 -6.54 -40.39
N LYS A 85 5.02 -6.63 -41.70
CA LYS A 85 4.56 -7.74 -42.55
C LYS A 85 5.44 -8.99 -42.34
N PRO A 86 4.86 -10.21 -42.37
CA PRO A 86 5.64 -11.43 -42.44
C PRO A 86 6.32 -11.60 -43.81
N PRO A 87 7.50 -12.27 -43.89
CA PRO A 87 8.22 -12.44 -45.15
C PRO A 87 7.49 -13.35 -46.15
N LYS A 88 7.54 -12.99 -47.44
CA LYS A 88 6.88 -13.69 -48.55
C LYS A 88 7.71 -14.84 -49.12
N LYS A 89 7.00 -15.87 -49.59
CA LYS A 89 7.49 -17.06 -50.32
C LYS A 89 8.24 -16.74 -51.63
N GLN A 90 9.26 -17.56 -51.93
CA GLN A 90 9.47 -18.17 -53.25
C GLN A 90 8.97 -19.63 -53.17
N ARG A 91 8.47 -20.29 -54.22
CA ARG A 91 7.87 -19.92 -55.52
C ARG A 91 7.01 -21.15 -55.95
N ARG A 92 5.95 -20.96 -56.74
CA ARG A 92 5.41 -21.80 -57.86
C ARG A 92 5.71 -23.32 -57.92
N GLU A 93 4.89 -24.22 -58.47
CA GLU A 93 3.63 -24.22 -59.26
C GLU A 93 3.17 -25.72 -59.29
N ASP A 94 1.91 -26.15 -59.40
CA ASP A 94 0.59 -25.49 -59.49
C ASP A 94 -0.57 -26.53 -59.35
N LEU A 95 -1.82 -26.10 -59.62
CA LEU A 95 -2.99 -26.84 -60.14
C LEU A 95 -3.90 -27.71 -59.22
N SER A 96 -5.20 -27.35 -59.31
CA SER A 96 -6.41 -28.19 -59.26
C SER A 96 -6.83 -28.99 -58.01
N LYS A 97 -7.79 -28.39 -57.28
CA LYS A 97 -9.11 -28.93 -56.85
C LYS A 97 -9.77 -29.95 -57.83
N PRO A 98 -10.84 -30.70 -57.47
CA PRO A 98 -11.43 -30.98 -56.13
C PRO A 98 -12.12 -32.38 -55.92
N LEU A 99 -12.87 -32.51 -54.80
CA LEU A 99 -14.17 -33.22 -54.61
C LEU A 99 -14.25 -34.75 -54.33
N LEU A 100 -15.12 -35.04 -53.34
CA LEU A 100 -15.99 -36.22 -53.12
C LEU A 100 -15.45 -37.57 -52.58
N SER A 101 -16.00 -37.98 -51.44
CA SER A 101 -16.23 -39.39 -51.03
C SER A 101 -17.36 -40.01 -51.88
N PRO A 102 -17.44 -41.36 -52.07
CA PRO A 102 -18.24 -42.17 -51.13
C PRO A 102 -17.95 -43.69 -51.03
N ALA A 103 -18.60 -44.32 -50.03
CA ALA A 103 -19.19 -45.69 -50.01
C ALA A 103 -18.33 -47.00 -50.01
N ARG A 104 -18.84 -47.97 -49.23
CA ARG A 104 -18.48 -49.41 -49.09
C ARG A 104 -19.23 -50.25 -50.14
N PRO A 105 -18.89 -51.54 -50.42
CA PRO A 105 -19.59 -52.68 -49.75
C PRO A 105 -18.67 -53.99 -49.59
N PRO A 106 -19.11 -55.28 -49.56
CA PRO A 106 -18.90 -56.14 -48.36
C PRO A 106 -18.57 -57.68 -48.52
N VAL A 107 -18.49 -58.42 -47.38
CA VAL A 107 -18.59 -59.91 -47.13
C VAL A 107 -17.55 -60.89 -47.77
N PRO A 108 -17.44 -62.21 -47.40
CA PRO A 108 -18.06 -63.03 -46.29
C PRO A 108 -17.17 -64.07 -45.51
N GLY A 109 -17.71 -64.60 -44.39
CA GLY A 109 -17.39 -65.93 -43.78
C GLY A 109 -16.26 -66.00 -42.73
N GLU A 110 -16.30 -66.78 -41.63
CA GLU A 110 -17.29 -67.74 -41.06
C GLU A 110 -17.19 -67.85 -39.49
N ALA A 111 -18.26 -68.36 -38.87
CA ALA A 111 -18.38 -69.13 -37.58
C ALA A 111 -17.76 -68.69 -36.21
N ARG A 112 -18.66 -68.43 -35.24
CA ARG A 112 -18.80 -68.91 -33.82
C ARG A 112 -17.56 -69.53 -33.09
N GLU A 113 -17.32 -69.38 -31.77
CA GLU A 113 -18.16 -68.99 -30.60
C GLU A 113 -17.28 -68.50 -29.38
N PRO A 114 -17.75 -68.25 -28.12
CA PRO A 114 -17.39 -67.02 -27.40
C PRO A 114 -16.53 -67.20 -26.12
N ARG A 115 -15.62 -66.25 -25.82
CA ARG A 115 -14.99 -66.15 -24.48
C ARG A 115 -14.74 -64.71 -24.00
N VAL A 116 -15.45 -64.36 -22.92
CA VAL A 116 -15.09 -63.46 -21.80
C VAL A 116 -14.65 -62.03 -22.12
N CYS A 117 -15.49 -61.07 -21.74
CA CYS A 117 -15.14 -59.66 -21.66
C CYS A 117 -14.10 -59.40 -20.56
N PHE A 118 -13.02 -58.71 -20.88
CA PHE A 118 -12.19 -58.00 -19.92
C PHE A 118 -12.08 -56.53 -20.34
N ALA A 119 -12.71 -55.64 -19.58
CA ALA A 119 -12.45 -54.21 -19.66
C ALA A 119 -11.09 -53.90 -18.99
N PRO A 120 -10.32 -52.91 -19.46
CA PRO A 120 -9.14 -52.44 -18.74
C PRO A 120 -9.53 -51.86 -17.37
N PRO A 121 -8.69 -51.98 -16.32
CA PRO A 121 -9.01 -51.41 -15.01
C PRO A 121 -9.05 -49.88 -15.09
N GLU A 122 -10.12 -49.28 -14.58
CA GLU A 122 -10.16 -47.83 -14.37
C GLU A 122 -9.10 -47.43 -13.34
N THR A 123 -8.31 -46.40 -13.65
CA THR A 123 -7.45 -45.73 -12.67
C THR A 123 -8.33 -45.17 -11.56
N PRO A 124 -7.98 -45.32 -10.26
CA PRO A 124 -8.77 -44.77 -9.18
C PRO A 124 -8.85 -43.26 -9.35
N ARG A 125 -10.07 -42.76 -9.58
CA ARG A 125 -10.32 -41.32 -9.57
C ARG A 125 -9.99 -40.83 -8.17
N VAL A 126 -9.01 -39.92 -8.09
CA VAL A 126 -8.85 -39.10 -6.88
C VAL A 126 -10.10 -38.24 -6.81
N GLU A 127 -11.06 -38.67 -6.00
CA GLU A 127 -12.20 -37.84 -5.64
C GLU A 127 -11.65 -36.61 -4.91
N SER A 128 -11.64 -35.48 -5.62
CA SER A 128 -11.41 -34.19 -5.00
C SER A 128 -12.51 -33.99 -3.96
N ASN A 129 -12.17 -34.16 -2.68
CA ASN A 129 -13.06 -33.86 -1.57
C ASN A 129 -13.73 -32.49 -1.83
N PRO A 130 -15.05 -32.36 -1.64
CA PRO A 130 -15.69 -31.06 -1.76
C PRO A 130 -14.99 -30.06 -0.83
N PRO A 131 -14.78 -28.80 -1.25
CA PRO A 131 -14.13 -27.82 -0.41
C PRO A 131 -14.92 -27.71 0.89
N ARG A 132 -14.28 -28.03 2.01
CA ARG A 132 -14.90 -27.87 3.33
C ARG A 132 -15.27 -26.40 3.47
N CYS A 133 -16.53 -26.13 3.82
CA CYS A 133 -17.01 -24.78 4.10
C CYS A 133 -16.40 -24.27 5.42
N LEU A 134 -15.11 -23.94 5.38
CA LEU A 134 -14.41 -23.30 6.48
C LEU A 134 -15.05 -21.93 6.75
N THR A 135 -15.20 -21.61 8.02
CA THR A 135 -15.58 -20.27 8.51
C THR A 135 -14.54 -19.23 8.08
N LEU A 136 -14.90 -17.94 8.12
CA LEU A 136 -13.95 -16.87 7.82
C LEU A 136 -12.75 -16.92 8.79
N GLN A 137 -13.00 -17.17 10.07
CA GLN A 137 -11.99 -17.37 11.10
C GLN A 137 -10.98 -18.48 10.74
N GLU A 138 -11.47 -19.68 10.41
CA GLU A 138 -10.60 -20.80 10.00
C GLU A 138 -9.82 -20.48 8.71
N LYS A 139 -10.42 -19.75 7.77
CA LYS A 139 -9.74 -19.30 6.54
C LYS A 139 -8.61 -18.32 6.86
N LEU A 140 -8.85 -17.32 7.70
CA LEU A 140 -7.84 -16.33 8.13
C LEU A 140 -6.66 -17.02 8.84
N LEU A 141 -6.93 -17.91 9.80
CA LEU A 141 -5.90 -18.67 10.53
C LEU A 141 -5.13 -19.64 9.60
N SER A 142 -5.81 -20.26 8.64
CA SER A 142 -5.16 -21.12 7.63
C SER A 142 -4.29 -20.31 6.67
N HIS A 143 -4.71 -19.11 6.27
CA HIS A 143 -3.96 -18.19 5.42
C HIS A 143 -2.71 -17.69 6.13
N TYR A 144 -2.83 -17.31 7.41
CA TYR A 144 -1.71 -16.96 8.26
C TYR A 144 -0.67 -18.09 8.32
N SER A 145 -1.12 -19.30 8.67
CA SER A 145 -0.26 -20.46 8.91
C SER A 145 0.38 -21.03 7.64
N SER A 146 -0.23 -20.86 6.47
CA SER A 146 0.25 -21.45 5.20
C SER A 146 0.92 -20.47 4.23
N ARG A 147 0.66 -19.16 4.35
CA ARG A 147 1.19 -18.14 3.41
C ARG A 147 1.94 -16.99 4.09
N LEU A 148 1.48 -16.54 5.26
CA LEU A 148 2.05 -15.35 5.91
C LEU A 148 3.19 -15.66 6.87
N ALA A 149 3.28 -16.91 7.34
CA ALA A 149 4.35 -17.41 8.18
C ALA A 149 5.70 -17.39 7.44
N VAL A 150 6.50 -16.36 7.70
CA VAL A 150 7.88 -16.23 7.21
C VAL A 150 8.70 -17.46 7.68
N PRO A 151 9.46 -18.14 6.82
CA PRO A 151 10.23 -19.33 7.21
C PRO A 151 11.23 -19.03 8.34
N GLU A 152 11.26 -19.86 9.39
CA GLU A 152 12.07 -19.65 10.60
C GLU A 152 13.57 -19.43 10.32
N VAL A 153 14.09 -20.05 9.26
CA VAL A 153 15.46 -19.87 8.78
C VAL A 153 15.70 -18.43 8.32
N GLN A 154 14.74 -17.80 7.64
CA GLN A 154 14.84 -16.41 7.20
C GLN A 154 14.69 -15.43 8.37
N VAL A 155 13.75 -15.71 9.29
CA VAL A 155 13.51 -14.90 10.51
C VAL A 155 14.75 -14.83 11.42
N SER A 156 15.58 -15.86 11.46
CA SER A 156 16.83 -15.87 12.23
C SER A 156 18.02 -15.29 11.45
N LEU A 157 18.17 -15.69 10.18
CA LEU A 157 19.33 -15.32 9.35
C LEU A 157 19.30 -13.85 8.88
N ALA A 158 18.16 -13.32 8.45
CA ALA A 158 18.09 -11.95 7.92
C ALA A 158 18.45 -10.88 8.99
N PRO A 159 17.94 -10.94 10.23
CA PRO A 159 18.40 -10.05 11.31
C PRO A 159 19.86 -10.25 11.69
N GLN A 160 20.41 -11.47 11.59
CA GLN A 160 21.82 -11.72 11.89
C GLN A 160 22.74 -11.08 10.83
N LEU A 161 22.42 -11.23 9.55
CA LEU A 161 23.12 -10.58 8.45
C LEU A 161 23.03 -9.06 8.57
N ALA A 162 21.83 -8.52 8.82
CA ALA A 162 21.63 -7.08 9.03
C ALA A 162 22.43 -6.53 10.23
N ARG A 163 22.49 -7.25 11.37
CA ARG A 163 23.33 -6.86 12.53
C ARG A 163 24.82 -6.86 12.18
N SER A 164 25.26 -7.82 11.36
CA SER A 164 26.66 -7.94 10.93
C SER A 164 27.04 -6.79 10.00
N ILE A 165 26.18 -6.46 9.03
CA ILE A 165 26.35 -5.31 8.12
C ILE A 165 26.31 -3.99 8.91
N CYS A 166 25.38 -3.84 9.86
CA CYS A 166 25.29 -2.70 10.76
C CYS A 166 26.59 -2.46 11.53
N ALA A 167 27.20 -3.50 12.11
CA ALA A 167 28.49 -3.39 12.80
C ALA A 167 29.63 -2.95 11.87
N GLN A 168 29.68 -3.47 10.64
CA GLN A 168 30.68 -3.04 9.65
C GLN A 168 30.48 -1.58 9.20
N LEU A 169 29.23 -1.17 8.97
CA LEU A 169 28.89 0.21 8.61
C LEU A 169 29.24 1.18 9.76
N GLN A 170 28.97 0.82 11.01
CA GLN A 170 29.35 1.62 12.18
C GLN A 170 30.86 1.83 12.26
N ASN A 171 31.63 0.76 12.08
CA ASN A 171 33.09 0.82 12.13
C ASN A 171 33.65 1.67 10.98
N PHE A 172 33.08 1.52 9.78
CA PHE A 172 33.41 2.34 8.62
C PHE A 172 33.13 3.83 8.88
N LEU A 173 31.92 4.19 9.34
CA LEU A 173 31.54 5.57 9.63
C LEU A 173 32.46 6.22 10.68
N ARG A 174 32.76 5.50 11.78
CA ARG A 174 33.72 5.95 12.80
C ARG A 174 35.13 6.16 12.24
N SER A 175 35.56 5.34 11.28
CA SER A 175 36.90 5.45 10.66
C SER A 175 37.02 6.58 9.62
N LYS A 176 35.93 6.88 8.90
CA LYS A 176 35.92 7.85 7.78
C LYS A 176 35.42 9.24 8.16
N CYS A 177 34.53 9.32 9.15
CA CYS A 177 33.92 10.56 9.59
C CYS A 177 33.97 10.70 11.12
N PRO A 178 35.17 10.63 11.75
CA PRO A 178 35.31 10.78 13.21
C PRO A 178 34.82 12.14 13.72
N GLU A 179 34.85 13.16 12.85
CA GLU A 179 34.35 14.51 13.14
C GLU A 179 32.82 14.60 13.26
N LEU A 180 32.06 13.63 12.71
CA LEU A 180 30.60 13.66 12.72
C LEU A 180 30.07 12.80 13.89
N PRO A 181 29.30 13.38 14.83
CA PRO A 181 28.79 12.66 16.01
C PRO A 181 27.58 11.79 15.63
N PHE A 182 27.83 10.74 14.84
CA PHE A 182 26.86 9.68 14.61
C PHE A 182 26.73 8.81 15.87
N GLY A 183 25.49 8.50 16.24
CA GLY A 183 25.21 7.54 17.32
C GLY A 183 25.51 6.09 16.93
N SER A 184 25.04 5.17 17.76
CA SER A 184 25.02 3.75 17.42
C SER A 184 23.88 3.46 16.44
N LEU A 185 24.22 2.95 15.26
CA LEU A 185 23.30 2.34 14.32
C LEU A 185 22.47 1.27 15.03
N PHE A 186 21.16 1.26 14.74
CA PHE A 186 20.26 0.21 15.20
C PHE A 186 19.34 -0.23 14.07
N LEU A 187 18.83 -1.46 14.16
CA LEU A 187 17.88 -1.98 13.18
C LEU A 187 16.45 -1.68 13.63
N SER A 188 15.58 -1.43 12.66
CA SER A 188 14.16 -1.18 12.85
C SER A 188 13.36 -1.82 11.70
N GLY A 189 12.05 -1.93 11.85
CA GLY A 189 11.15 -2.36 10.78
C GLY A 189 10.42 -3.68 11.04
N PRO A 190 9.45 -4.03 10.18
CA PRO A 190 8.39 -4.98 10.51
C PRO A 190 8.88 -6.39 10.87
N LEU A 191 10.00 -6.85 10.31
CA LEU A 191 10.58 -8.16 10.62
C LEU A 191 10.95 -8.32 12.10
N LEU A 192 11.58 -7.30 12.68
CA LEU A 192 12.10 -7.33 14.04
C LEU A 192 11.00 -7.15 15.07
N ASP A 193 9.98 -6.39 14.70
CA ASP A 193 8.83 -6.12 15.56
C ASP A 193 7.80 -7.24 15.55
N GLY A 194 7.95 -8.24 14.67
CA GLY A 194 6.96 -9.29 14.47
C GLY A 194 5.68 -8.74 13.85
N LEU A 195 5.78 -7.87 12.85
CA LEU A 195 4.66 -7.32 12.08
C LEU A 195 4.76 -7.60 10.58
N GLU A 196 5.91 -8.11 10.11
CA GLU A 196 6.07 -8.56 8.75
C GLU A 196 5.22 -9.80 8.44
N ALA A 197 4.72 -9.85 7.22
CA ALA A 197 3.97 -10.94 6.63
C ALA A 197 4.52 -11.24 5.23
N LEU A 198 4.41 -12.52 4.83
CA LEU A 198 4.94 -13.13 3.59
C LEU A 198 6.45 -13.39 3.61
N THR A 199 7.28 -12.35 3.53
CA THR A 199 8.72 -12.50 3.26
C THR A 199 9.57 -11.53 4.08
N ALA A 200 10.78 -11.95 4.47
CA ALA A 200 11.73 -11.18 5.28
C ALA A 200 12.59 -10.21 4.45
N ASP A 201 11.98 -9.56 3.46
CA ASP A 201 12.70 -8.92 2.36
C ASP A 201 13.19 -7.51 2.70
N HIS A 202 12.72 -6.89 3.79
CA HIS A 202 13.02 -5.48 4.09
C HIS A 202 13.34 -5.20 5.56
N ILE A 203 14.51 -4.60 5.81
CA ILE A 203 14.93 -4.14 7.14
C ILE A 203 15.38 -2.68 7.05
N HIS A 204 14.94 -1.85 8.00
CA HIS A 204 15.42 -0.48 8.10
C HIS A 204 16.65 -0.41 9.02
N LEU A 205 17.61 0.43 8.68
CA LEU A 205 18.83 0.65 9.44
C LEU A 205 18.90 2.14 9.82
N MET A 206 18.67 2.42 11.09
CA MET A 206 18.54 3.77 11.64
C MET A 206 19.92 4.31 12.01
N LEU A 207 20.24 5.53 11.56
CA LEU A 207 21.50 6.23 11.81
C LEU A 207 21.27 7.51 12.63
N PRO A 208 21.46 7.48 13.95
CA PRO A 208 21.27 8.66 14.78
C PRO A 208 22.27 9.77 14.45
N VAL A 209 21.73 10.94 14.15
CA VAL A 209 22.41 12.22 13.91
C VAL A 209 22.29 13.00 15.21
N VAL A 210 23.34 13.00 16.04
CA VAL A 210 23.29 13.63 17.36
C VAL A 210 23.44 15.14 17.22
N LEU A 211 22.35 15.87 17.45
CA LEU A 211 22.32 17.34 17.47
C LEU A 211 22.48 17.89 18.90
N ASP A 212 23.09 19.05 19.00
CA ASP A 212 23.15 19.81 20.26
C ASP A 212 21.91 20.71 20.37
N ALA A 213 21.08 20.46 21.39
CA ALA A 213 19.85 21.22 21.63
C ALA A 213 20.06 22.72 21.92
N THR A 214 21.29 23.17 22.17
CA THR A 214 21.63 24.60 22.28
C THR A 214 21.89 25.27 20.93
N LEU A 215 22.25 24.49 19.90
CA LEU A 215 22.65 24.99 18.58
C LEU A 215 21.56 24.81 17.50
N TRP A 216 20.55 24.00 17.78
CA TRP A 216 19.50 23.59 16.85
C TRP A 216 18.12 23.66 17.50
N SER A 217 17.11 24.09 16.74
CA SER A 217 15.71 24.16 17.16
C SER A 217 14.79 23.53 16.12
N LEU A 218 13.74 22.84 16.55
CA LEU A 218 12.69 22.36 15.65
C LEU A 218 11.74 23.49 15.23
N ILE A 219 11.27 23.44 13.98
CA ILE A 219 10.16 24.24 13.47
C ILE A 219 9.19 23.31 12.75
N PRO A 220 7.90 23.29 13.13
CA PRO A 220 6.90 22.41 12.52
C PRO A 220 6.56 22.88 11.11
N GLY A 221 6.32 21.93 10.20
CA GLY A 221 6.09 22.18 8.79
C GLY A 221 4.84 22.99 8.49
N GLU A 222 3.81 22.94 9.34
CA GLU A 222 2.62 23.80 9.23
C GLU A 222 2.94 25.31 9.30
N ASP A 223 3.95 25.71 10.06
CA ASP A 223 4.36 27.11 10.24
C ASP A 223 5.31 27.60 9.11
N THR A 224 5.63 26.72 8.16
CA THR A 224 6.50 27.01 7.02
C THR A 224 5.71 27.31 5.76
N VAL A 225 6.40 27.68 4.67
CA VAL A 225 5.78 27.87 3.34
C VAL A 225 5.11 26.59 2.81
N VAL A 226 5.58 25.42 3.25
CA VAL A 226 5.06 24.11 2.81
C VAL A 226 3.72 23.76 3.46
N ARG A 227 3.45 24.26 4.68
CA ARG A 227 2.19 24.07 5.42
C ARG A 227 1.76 22.60 5.62
N ASN A 228 2.70 21.66 5.66
CA ASN A 228 2.40 20.23 5.90
C ASN A 228 2.87 19.81 7.32
N PRO A 229 1.97 19.33 8.21
CA PRO A 229 2.30 18.94 9.58
C PRO A 229 3.05 17.59 9.73
N GLN A 230 3.27 16.84 8.64
CA GLN A 230 4.14 15.64 8.67
C GLN A 230 5.62 15.99 8.72
N TYR A 231 5.97 17.18 8.24
CA TYR A 231 7.35 17.57 7.99
C TYR A 231 7.84 18.58 9.02
N TRP A 232 9.15 18.62 9.23
CA TRP A 232 9.82 19.51 10.17
C TRP A 232 11.07 20.14 9.53
N MET A 233 11.35 21.37 9.91
CA MET A 233 12.61 22.05 9.62
C MET A 233 13.49 22.08 10.87
N ILE A 234 14.74 21.63 10.74
CA ILE A 234 15.73 21.73 11.80
C ILE A 234 16.56 22.99 11.56
N LYS A 235 16.35 24.03 12.37
CA LYS A 235 16.98 25.36 12.21
C LYS A 235 18.21 25.50 13.08
N ARG A 236 19.27 26.09 12.54
CA ARG A 236 20.47 26.50 13.28
C ARG A 236 20.21 27.81 14.02
N THR A 237 20.31 27.80 15.35
CA THR A 237 20.15 28.96 16.24
C THR A 237 21.47 29.69 16.49
N ASP A 238 21.41 30.87 17.11
CA ASP A 238 22.54 31.55 17.76
C ASP A 238 23.84 31.70 16.95
N LEU A 239 23.71 31.84 15.62
CA LEU A 239 24.81 32.05 14.67
C LEU A 239 25.65 33.31 14.96
N GLU A 240 25.13 34.24 15.77
CA GLU A 240 25.82 35.45 16.23
C GLU A 240 26.85 35.15 17.33
N TYR A 241 26.59 34.13 18.17
CA TYR A 241 27.48 33.69 19.25
C TYR A 241 28.30 32.46 18.86
N PHE A 242 27.69 31.53 18.12
CA PHE A 242 28.28 30.28 17.66
C PHE A 242 28.29 30.25 16.12
N PRO A 243 29.33 30.80 15.47
CA PRO A 243 29.41 30.87 14.01
C PRO A 243 29.46 29.48 13.35
N ARG A 244 29.29 29.45 12.02
CA ARG A 244 29.42 28.21 11.25
C ARG A 244 30.82 27.62 11.39
N GLY A 245 30.89 26.32 11.65
CA GLY A 245 32.10 25.58 11.99
C GLY A 245 32.15 25.16 13.45
N CYS A 246 31.33 25.77 14.34
CA CYS A 246 31.18 25.31 15.72
C CYS A 246 30.42 23.98 15.82
N SER A 247 29.49 23.68 14.90
CA SER A 247 28.84 22.37 14.83
C SER A 247 29.42 21.56 13.66
N PRO A 248 29.79 20.27 13.83
CA PRO A 248 30.23 19.43 12.71
C PRO A 248 29.19 19.32 11.59
N TRP A 249 27.90 19.47 11.94
CA TRP A 249 26.77 19.45 11.02
C TRP A 249 26.59 20.74 10.21
N ASP A 250 27.33 21.83 10.52
CA ASP A 250 27.25 23.10 9.79
C ASP A 250 27.59 22.94 8.29
N ARG A 251 28.28 21.85 7.92
CA ARG A 251 28.59 21.48 6.52
C ARG A 251 27.38 21.02 5.70
N PHE A 252 26.28 20.64 6.34
CA PHE A 252 25.03 20.19 5.71
C PHE A 252 23.93 21.26 5.78
N ILE A 253 24.27 22.50 6.17
CA ILE A 253 23.31 23.60 6.23
C ILE A 253 23.05 24.18 4.83
N VAL A 254 21.77 24.21 4.45
CA VAL A 254 21.28 25.01 3.33
C VAL A 254 20.56 26.24 3.91
N GLY A 255 21.07 27.44 3.61
CA GLY A 255 20.58 28.68 4.21
C GLY A 255 20.83 28.77 5.72
N ARG A 256 19.84 28.38 6.54
CA ARG A 256 19.93 28.30 8.01
C ARG A 256 19.35 26.99 8.57
N TYR A 257 19.09 26.00 7.71
CA TYR A 257 18.44 24.74 8.06
C TYR A 257 19.34 23.55 7.73
N LEU A 258 19.28 22.50 8.56
CA LEU A 258 19.95 21.23 8.30
C LEU A 258 19.19 20.49 7.19
N SER A 259 19.81 20.36 6.01
CA SER A 259 19.18 19.68 4.88
C SER A 259 19.29 18.16 5.02
N SER A 260 18.14 17.48 5.00
CA SER A 260 18.03 16.03 4.84
C SER A 260 18.60 15.58 3.49
N ASN A 261 18.27 16.25 2.37
CA ASN A 261 18.82 15.93 1.04
C ASN A 261 20.36 15.99 1.01
N VAL A 262 21.00 17.07 1.47
CA VAL A 262 22.49 17.18 1.40
C VAL A 262 23.18 16.13 2.28
N LEU A 263 22.56 15.73 3.40
CA LEU A 263 23.03 14.61 4.22
C LEU A 263 22.86 13.27 3.47
N ASN A 264 21.68 13.01 2.90
CA ASN A 264 21.38 11.80 2.14
C ASN A 264 22.28 11.67 0.90
N GLU A 265 22.48 12.72 0.10
CA GLU A 265 23.43 12.72 -1.01
C GLU A 265 24.85 12.36 -0.56
N THR A 266 25.30 12.92 0.56
CA THR A 266 26.66 12.68 1.07
C THR A 266 26.82 11.23 1.54
N LEU A 267 25.81 10.69 2.21
CA LEU A 267 25.76 9.29 2.61
C LEU A 267 25.67 8.37 1.37
N HIS A 268 24.86 8.69 0.36
CA HIS A 268 24.75 7.90 -0.87
C HIS A 268 26.10 7.83 -1.60
N LYS A 269 26.76 8.97 -1.80
CA LYS A 269 28.11 9.05 -2.38
C LYS A 269 29.13 8.24 -1.56
N MET A 270 29.02 8.26 -0.23
CA MET A 270 29.86 7.46 0.66
C MET A 270 29.60 5.95 0.51
N LEU A 271 28.33 5.52 0.54
CA LEU A 271 27.93 4.12 0.35
C LEU A 271 28.42 3.60 -1.00
N VAL A 272 28.14 4.30 -2.10
CA VAL A 272 28.46 3.82 -3.46
C VAL A 272 29.96 3.85 -3.76
N ALA A 273 30.67 4.92 -3.39
CA ALA A 273 32.05 5.13 -3.84
C ALA A 273 33.14 4.80 -2.82
N SER A 274 32.83 4.78 -1.51
CA SER A 274 33.86 4.70 -0.46
C SER A 274 33.89 3.38 0.32
N ILE A 275 32.82 2.57 0.25
CA ILE A 275 32.72 1.28 0.94
C ILE A 275 33.09 0.12 0.00
N ASN A 276 33.97 -0.76 0.46
CA ASN A 276 34.33 -1.98 -0.26
C ASN A 276 33.30 -3.10 0.03
N TRP A 277 32.11 -2.99 -0.57
CA TRP A 277 31.05 -4.00 -0.44
C TRP A 277 31.48 -5.41 -0.83
N PRO A 278 32.27 -5.65 -1.90
CA PRO A 278 32.78 -6.99 -2.19
C PRO A 278 33.57 -7.61 -1.05
N ALA A 279 34.37 -6.84 -0.30
CA ALA A 279 35.10 -7.36 0.85
C ALA A 279 34.19 -7.70 2.04
N ILE A 280 33.20 -6.85 2.33
CA ILE A 280 32.20 -7.10 3.38
C ILE A 280 31.33 -8.32 3.02
N GLY A 281 30.89 -8.40 1.77
CA GLY A 281 30.14 -9.54 1.26
C GLY A 281 30.92 -10.86 1.33
N SER A 282 32.19 -10.85 0.89
CA SER A 282 33.08 -12.02 1.00
C SER A 282 33.30 -12.48 2.45
N LEU A 283 33.29 -11.56 3.42
CA LEU A 283 33.41 -11.89 4.85
C LEU A 283 32.12 -12.53 5.41
N LEU A 284 30.95 -12.17 4.87
CA LEU A 284 29.65 -12.61 5.36
C LEU A 284 29.05 -13.78 4.56
N GLY A 285 29.66 -14.15 3.42
CA GLY A 285 29.09 -15.15 2.51
C GLY A 285 27.93 -14.62 1.66
N SER A 286 27.79 -13.29 1.52
CA SER A 286 26.69 -12.65 0.79
C SER A 286 27.21 -11.77 -0.34
N ILE A 287 26.45 -11.62 -1.42
CA ILE A 287 26.67 -10.58 -2.42
C ILE A 287 25.92 -9.32 -1.95
N ILE A 288 26.64 -8.24 -1.66
CA ILE A 288 26.06 -6.97 -1.20
C ILE A 288 26.30 -5.91 -2.28
N HIS A 289 25.25 -5.24 -2.74
CA HIS A 289 25.32 -4.17 -3.72
C HIS A 289 24.45 -2.95 -3.33
N PRO A 290 25.02 -1.72 -3.32
CA PRO A 290 24.23 -0.51 -3.16
C PRO A 290 23.42 -0.22 -4.43
N VAL A 291 22.18 0.26 -4.27
CA VAL A 291 21.28 0.54 -5.39
C VAL A 291 21.57 1.92 -5.97
N VAL A 292 22.50 1.97 -6.92
CA VAL A 292 23.05 3.22 -7.51
C VAL A 292 22.00 4.15 -8.14
N ALA A 293 20.87 3.59 -8.59
CA ALA A 293 19.80 4.33 -9.27
C ALA A 293 18.69 4.82 -8.33
N SER A 294 18.71 4.47 -7.03
CA SER A 294 17.71 4.94 -6.08
C SER A 294 18.10 6.30 -5.50
N GLN A 295 17.10 7.13 -5.18
CA GLN A 295 17.29 8.28 -4.28
C GLN A 295 17.33 7.85 -2.81
N GLU A 296 16.84 6.64 -2.51
CA GLU A 296 16.93 6.02 -1.19
C GLU A 296 18.31 5.41 -0.94
N LEU A 297 18.74 5.38 0.32
CA LEU A 297 19.99 4.76 0.74
C LEU A 297 19.83 3.23 0.87
N LYS A 298 19.49 2.57 -0.24
CA LYS A 298 19.13 1.15 -0.30
C LYS A 298 20.34 0.26 -0.64
N LEU A 299 20.46 -0.85 0.10
CA LEU A 299 21.43 -1.92 -0.10
C LEU A 299 20.67 -3.21 -0.40
N GLU A 300 21.03 -3.89 -1.48
CA GLU A 300 20.48 -5.20 -1.82
C GLU A 300 21.51 -6.29 -1.51
N ILE A 301 21.06 -7.34 -0.84
CA ILE A 301 21.87 -8.41 -0.27
C ILE A 301 21.31 -9.73 -0.78
N LYS A 302 22.13 -10.49 -1.49
CA LYS A 302 21.80 -11.86 -1.94
C LYS A 302 22.66 -12.85 -1.18
N HIS A 303 22.02 -13.69 -0.39
CA HIS A 303 22.62 -14.83 0.31
C HIS A 303 21.89 -16.10 -0.16
N ASP A 304 22.54 -17.27 -0.10
CA ASP A 304 22.08 -18.54 -0.68
C ASP A 304 20.65 -19.00 -0.27
N GLN A 305 20.05 -18.38 0.73
CA GLN A 305 18.74 -18.71 1.32
C GLN A 305 17.79 -17.51 1.49
N VAL A 306 18.28 -16.28 1.27
CA VAL A 306 17.58 -15.02 1.58
C VAL A 306 18.05 -13.94 0.61
N GLU A 307 17.11 -13.29 -0.07
CA GLU A 307 17.33 -11.96 -0.65
C GLU A 307 16.78 -10.92 0.35
N LEU A 308 17.56 -9.88 0.64
CA LEU A 308 17.24 -8.87 1.65
C LEU A 308 17.57 -7.47 1.13
N SER A 309 16.65 -6.54 1.29
CA SER A 309 16.84 -5.11 1.14
C SER A 309 17.07 -4.47 2.52
N ILE A 310 18.16 -3.71 2.68
CA ILE A 310 18.37 -2.83 3.82
C ILE A 310 18.31 -1.38 3.35
N THR A 311 17.41 -0.58 3.94
CA THR A 311 17.35 0.87 3.69
C THR A 311 17.90 1.63 4.90
N LEU A 312 18.91 2.48 4.66
CA LEU A 312 19.53 3.34 5.66
C LEU A 312 18.72 4.64 5.80
N PHE A 313 18.32 4.98 7.02
CA PHE A 313 17.62 6.24 7.33
C PHE A 313 18.40 7.02 8.39
N PRO A 314 18.89 8.24 8.08
CA PRO A 314 19.37 9.16 9.10
C PRO A 314 18.21 9.64 9.98
N VAL A 315 18.42 9.64 11.30
CA VAL A 315 17.41 9.94 12.32
C VAL A 315 17.90 11.03 13.24
N VAL A 316 17.08 12.05 13.50
CA VAL A 316 17.28 13.01 14.59
C VAL A 316 16.22 12.73 15.65
N GLU A 317 16.64 12.52 16.91
CA GLU A 317 15.76 12.47 18.07
C GLU A 317 15.96 13.76 18.88
N MET A 318 14.93 14.62 18.98
CA MET A 318 14.97 15.90 19.70
C MET A 318 13.56 16.32 20.13
N GLU A 319 13.40 16.92 21.31
CA GLU A 319 12.09 17.40 21.84
C GLU A 319 10.99 16.29 21.82
N ASP A 320 11.35 15.06 22.18
CA ASP A 320 10.49 13.86 22.09
C ASP A 320 9.95 13.54 20.67
N LYS A 321 10.52 14.16 19.64
CA LYS A 321 10.23 13.88 18.22
C LYS A 321 11.31 13.01 17.59
N VAL A 322 10.89 12.09 16.73
CA VAL A 322 11.76 11.25 15.89
C VAL A 322 11.60 11.71 14.45
N LEU A 323 12.66 12.28 13.88
CA LEU A 323 12.67 12.88 12.55
C LEU A 323 13.57 12.08 11.61
N LEU A 324 13.04 11.63 10.48
CA LEU A 324 13.76 10.87 9.45
C LEU A 324 14.17 11.79 8.29
N ALA A 325 15.40 11.61 7.80
CA ALA A 325 15.77 12.06 6.46
C ALA A 325 15.26 11.04 5.43
N ALA A 326 13.94 11.02 5.23
CA ALA A 326 13.28 10.27 4.16
C ALA A 326 13.81 10.70 2.77
N PRO A 327 13.71 9.85 1.73
CA PRO A 327 14.00 10.26 0.36
C PRO A 327 13.13 11.46 -0.07
N PRO A 328 13.63 12.34 -0.94
CA PRO A 328 12.93 13.57 -1.30
C PRO A 328 11.78 13.33 -2.28
N GLU A 329 10.53 13.53 -1.85
CA GLU A 329 9.39 13.64 -2.76
C GLU A 329 9.07 15.11 -3.09
N GLY A 330 9.37 15.55 -4.31
CA GLY A 330 8.98 16.87 -4.81
C GLY A 330 9.54 18.05 -4.02
N LEU A 331 8.70 19.05 -3.72
CA LEU A 331 9.12 20.37 -3.19
C LEU A 331 9.65 20.35 -1.73
N VAL A 332 9.65 19.21 -1.06
CA VAL A 332 10.02 19.07 0.37
C VAL A 332 11.40 18.46 0.61
N GLU A 333 12.28 18.41 -0.40
CA GLU A 333 13.57 17.70 -0.34
C GLU A 333 14.44 18.00 0.90
N ASN A 334 14.40 19.23 1.43
CA ASN A 334 15.22 19.66 2.56
C ASN A 334 14.57 19.45 3.93
N LEU A 335 13.34 18.92 3.97
CA LEU A 335 12.57 18.69 5.19
C LEU A 335 12.83 17.31 5.78
N TRP A 336 12.52 17.18 7.06
CA TRP A 336 12.59 15.93 7.81
C TRP A 336 11.17 15.42 8.07
N LEU A 337 10.94 14.13 7.91
CA LEU A 337 9.64 13.49 8.11
C LEU A 337 9.49 13.02 9.57
N GLU A 338 8.38 13.35 10.24
CA GLU A 338 8.10 12.81 11.58
C GLU A 338 7.72 11.33 11.49
N SER A 339 8.42 10.48 12.22
CA SER A 339 8.18 9.03 12.25
C SER A 339 7.43 8.60 13.50
N PHE A 340 6.24 8.03 13.28
CA PHE A 340 5.43 7.45 14.34
C PHE A 340 5.66 5.94 14.54
N TYR A 341 6.40 5.28 13.65
CA TYR A 341 6.55 3.81 13.62
C TYR A 341 6.87 3.19 14.99
N ARG A 342 7.85 3.75 15.72
CA ARG A 342 8.21 3.24 17.06
C ARG A 342 7.05 3.38 18.07
N ALA A 343 6.31 4.49 18.02
CA ALA A 343 5.14 4.74 18.86
C ALA A 343 3.94 3.87 18.47
N GLU A 344 3.68 3.70 17.16
CA GLU A 344 2.68 2.79 16.60
C GLU A 344 2.88 1.38 17.15
N VAL A 345 4.08 0.81 16.92
CA VAL A 345 4.39 -0.56 17.32
C VAL A 345 4.37 -0.73 18.84
N SER A 346 4.96 0.19 19.60
CA SER A 346 4.89 0.15 21.06
C SER A 346 3.46 0.22 21.57
N LYS A 347 2.58 1.01 20.95
CA LYS A 347 1.19 1.13 21.39
C LYS A 347 0.36 -0.11 21.06
N VAL A 348 0.55 -0.71 19.89
CA VAL A 348 -0.10 -1.99 19.55
C VAL A 348 0.35 -3.10 20.51
N LYS A 349 1.65 -3.17 20.84
CA LYS A 349 2.19 -4.12 21.82
C LYS A 349 1.62 -3.89 23.23
N GLU A 350 1.60 -2.64 23.71
CA GLU A 350 1.01 -2.26 25.00
C GLU A 350 -0.47 -2.69 25.13
N LEU A 351 -1.24 -2.55 24.05
CA LEU A 351 -2.66 -2.94 24.04
C LEU A 351 -2.84 -4.47 24.07
N ASP A 352 -2.12 -5.21 23.21
CA ASP A 352 -2.20 -6.67 23.19
C ASP A 352 -1.62 -7.32 24.45
N ASP A 353 -0.56 -6.75 25.06
CA ASP A 353 -0.04 -7.21 26.36
C ASP A 353 -1.04 -6.95 27.51
N GLY A 354 -1.90 -5.93 27.36
CA GLY A 354 -2.89 -5.53 28.37
C GLY A 354 -4.13 -6.42 28.45
N ASP A 355 -4.58 -6.99 27.33
CA ASP A 355 -5.79 -7.83 27.25
C ASP A 355 -5.58 -9.19 26.55
N SER A 356 -4.36 -9.53 26.16
CA SER A 356 -4.02 -10.70 25.33
C SER A 356 -4.72 -10.69 23.97
N GLY A 357 -4.94 -9.50 23.41
CA GLY A 357 -5.62 -9.27 22.15
C GLY A 357 -4.85 -9.70 20.90
N ALA A 358 -5.59 -9.80 19.79
CA ALA A 358 -5.11 -10.26 18.50
C ALA A 358 -4.80 -9.10 17.51
N ARG A 359 -4.50 -7.88 17.97
CA ARG A 359 -4.30 -6.70 17.08
C ARG A 359 -3.10 -6.89 16.17
N GLN A 360 -1.97 -7.34 16.70
CA GLN A 360 -0.78 -7.71 15.91
C GLN A 360 -1.10 -8.80 14.87
N HIS A 361 -1.93 -9.79 15.24
CA HIS A 361 -2.30 -10.88 14.35
C HIS A 361 -3.18 -10.39 13.20
N CYS A 362 -4.17 -9.55 13.49
CA CYS A 362 -5.00 -8.87 12.49
C CYS A 362 -4.15 -8.02 11.54
N LEU A 363 -3.22 -7.22 12.09
CA LEU A 363 -2.29 -6.39 11.30
C LEU A 363 -1.39 -7.21 10.38
N ARG A 364 -0.84 -8.34 10.84
CA ARG A 364 -0.06 -9.25 9.97
C ARG A 364 -0.91 -9.76 8.80
N ILE A 365 -2.15 -10.16 9.06
CA ILE A 365 -3.04 -10.65 7.99
C ILE A 365 -3.34 -9.53 6.98
N LEU A 366 -3.75 -8.36 7.45
CA LEU A 366 -4.05 -7.21 6.60
C LEU A 366 -2.83 -6.73 5.80
N ASN A 367 -1.65 -6.66 6.42
CA ASN A 367 -0.40 -6.30 5.75
C ASN A 367 -0.02 -7.34 4.67
N GLY A 368 -0.16 -8.63 4.97
CA GLY A 368 0.06 -9.69 3.99
C GLY A 368 -0.89 -9.57 2.79
N VAL A 369 -2.19 -9.48 3.06
CA VAL A 369 -3.22 -9.28 2.03
C VAL A 369 -2.93 -8.05 1.16
N CYS A 370 -2.58 -6.91 1.77
CA CYS A 370 -2.32 -5.68 1.03
C CYS A 370 -1.01 -5.75 0.22
N LYS A 371 0.06 -6.34 0.75
CA LYS A 371 1.31 -6.61 0.01
C LYS A 371 1.07 -7.52 -1.21
N SER A 372 0.23 -8.54 -1.09
CA SER A 372 -0.14 -9.46 -2.18
C SER A 372 -0.94 -8.81 -3.32
N HIS A 373 -1.58 -7.66 -3.09
CA HIS A 373 -2.49 -7.03 -4.05
C HIS A 373 -1.88 -5.74 -4.65
N PRO A 374 -1.59 -5.70 -5.97
CA PRO A 374 -0.99 -4.52 -6.60
C PRO A 374 -1.76 -3.20 -6.41
N ALA A 375 -3.08 -3.23 -6.28
CA ALA A 375 -3.87 -2.03 -5.99
C ALA A 375 -3.80 -1.59 -4.51
N LEU A 376 -3.56 -2.52 -3.56
CA LEU A 376 -3.62 -2.24 -2.11
C LEU A 376 -2.24 -2.08 -1.47
N HIS A 377 -1.14 -2.30 -2.19
CA HIS A 377 0.21 -2.30 -1.62
C HIS A 377 0.56 -1.00 -0.86
N LYS A 378 0.07 0.16 -1.34
CA LYS A 378 0.27 1.47 -0.69
C LYS A 378 -0.42 1.60 0.68
N LEU A 379 -1.41 0.77 1.00
CA LEU A 379 -2.05 0.76 2.32
C LEU A 379 -1.29 -0.08 3.35
N SER A 380 -0.31 -0.89 2.93
CA SER A 380 0.47 -1.72 3.85
C SER A 380 1.35 -0.87 4.79
N GLY A 381 1.51 -1.31 6.04
CA GLY A 381 2.27 -0.59 7.06
C GLY A 381 1.44 0.39 7.88
N SER A 382 1.91 1.64 7.99
CA SER A 382 1.36 2.66 8.92
C SER A 382 -0.15 2.94 8.76
N PRO A 383 -0.73 3.05 7.54
CA PRO A 383 -2.17 3.28 7.39
C PRO A 383 -3.05 2.23 8.08
N LEU A 384 -2.74 0.93 7.89
CA LEU A 384 -3.46 -0.16 8.56
C LEU A 384 -3.26 -0.14 10.08
N THR A 385 -2.03 0.12 10.55
CA THR A 385 -1.75 0.26 11.99
C THR A 385 -2.59 1.36 12.61
N HIS A 386 -2.78 2.48 11.92
CA HIS A 386 -3.60 3.58 12.40
C HIS A 386 -5.10 3.27 12.42
N VAL A 387 -5.65 2.56 11.42
CA VAL A 387 -7.05 2.11 11.46
C VAL A 387 -7.29 1.14 12.63
N VAL A 388 -6.37 0.19 12.87
CA VAL A 388 -6.45 -0.73 14.00
C VAL A 388 -6.34 0.01 15.35
N LEU A 389 -5.48 1.03 15.46
CA LEU A 389 -5.41 1.87 16.67
C LEU A 389 -6.70 2.66 16.91
N HIS A 390 -7.30 3.26 15.88
CA HIS A 390 -8.60 3.95 16.00
C HIS A 390 -9.72 2.98 16.39
N LEU A 391 -9.81 1.80 15.76
CA LEU A 391 -10.78 0.77 16.13
C LEU A 391 -10.55 0.23 17.55
N SER A 392 -9.30 0.14 18.01
CA SER A 392 -8.98 -0.30 19.38
C SER A 392 -9.40 0.71 20.45
N ALA A 393 -9.60 1.98 20.09
CA ALA A 393 -10.13 3.00 20.98
C ALA A 393 -11.67 2.98 21.10
N THR A 394 -12.37 2.27 20.20
CA THR A 394 -13.84 2.18 20.18
C THR A 394 -14.37 0.79 20.51
N SER A 395 -13.66 -0.27 20.09
CA SER A 395 -13.99 -1.68 20.32
C SER A 395 -13.13 -2.29 21.43
N LEU A 396 -13.78 -2.92 22.41
CA LEU A 396 -13.13 -3.47 23.62
C LEU A 396 -12.70 -4.94 23.49
N ASP A 397 -13.39 -5.73 22.66
CA ASP A 397 -13.11 -7.15 22.50
C ASP A 397 -12.15 -7.40 21.33
N TRP A 398 -10.93 -7.82 21.64
CA TRP A 398 -9.90 -8.20 20.66
C TRP A 398 -9.45 -9.66 20.82
N ALA A 399 -10.29 -10.53 21.41
CA ALA A 399 -9.96 -11.94 21.55
C ALA A 399 -9.69 -12.60 20.19
N GLU A 400 -8.86 -13.65 20.17
CA GLU A 400 -8.57 -14.40 18.93
C GLU A 400 -9.86 -14.92 18.28
N GLU A 401 -10.86 -15.31 19.08
CA GLU A 401 -12.17 -15.81 18.60
C GLU A 401 -12.95 -14.78 17.77
N SER A 402 -12.80 -13.48 18.03
CA SER A 402 -13.47 -12.38 17.30
C SER A 402 -12.61 -11.74 16.21
N LEU A 403 -11.45 -12.33 15.89
CA LEU A 403 -10.54 -11.88 14.83
C LEU A 403 -11.24 -11.69 13.48
N ALA A 404 -12.14 -12.59 13.07
CA ALA A 404 -12.89 -12.46 11.82
C ALA A 404 -13.81 -11.23 11.80
N ASP A 405 -14.50 -10.94 12.91
CA ASP A 405 -15.36 -9.76 13.04
C ASP A 405 -14.53 -8.48 13.06
N ARG A 406 -13.37 -8.48 13.74
CA ARG A 406 -12.44 -7.34 13.75
C ARG A 406 -11.80 -7.11 12.40
N PHE A 407 -11.43 -8.17 11.67
CA PHE A 407 -10.93 -8.07 10.30
C PHE A 407 -11.95 -7.37 9.41
N GLN A 408 -13.22 -7.78 9.44
CA GLN A 408 -14.28 -7.13 8.67
C GLN A 408 -14.50 -5.67 9.10
N GLN A 409 -14.52 -5.38 10.41
CA GLN A 409 -14.67 -4.00 10.91
C GLN A 409 -13.51 -3.08 10.51
N VAL A 410 -12.27 -3.59 10.45
CA VAL A 410 -11.13 -2.82 9.93
C VAL A 410 -11.31 -2.51 8.44
N LEU A 411 -11.87 -3.42 7.64
CA LEU A 411 -12.19 -3.13 6.24
C LEU A 411 -13.32 -2.10 6.11
N GLU A 412 -14.37 -2.19 6.94
CA GLU A 412 -15.49 -1.24 6.97
C GLU A 412 -15.02 0.18 7.34
N GLU A 413 -14.23 0.33 8.41
CA GLU A 413 -13.64 1.62 8.81
C GLU A 413 -12.65 2.14 7.76
N LEU A 414 -11.80 1.30 7.18
CA LEU A 414 -10.85 1.68 6.14
C LEU A 414 -11.56 2.23 4.90
N ILE A 415 -12.65 1.61 4.45
CA ILE A 415 -13.50 2.18 3.39
C ILE A 415 -14.11 3.50 3.86
N GLY A 416 -14.61 3.58 5.09
CA GLY A 416 -15.13 4.81 5.67
C GLY A 416 -14.11 5.96 5.78
N TYR A 417 -12.80 5.69 5.77
CA TYR A 417 -11.74 6.69 5.64
C TYR A 417 -11.41 7.01 4.17
N LEU A 418 -11.41 6.00 3.29
CA LEU A 418 -11.19 6.19 1.84
C LEU A 418 -12.32 7.02 1.20
N GLU A 419 -13.58 6.76 1.54
CA GLU A 419 -14.75 7.57 1.12
C GLU A 419 -14.65 9.04 1.54
N LYS A 420 -13.88 9.34 2.59
CA LYS A 420 -13.62 10.72 3.07
C LYS A 420 -12.34 11.32 2.47
N GLY A 421 -11.50 10.52 1.80
CA GLY A 421 -10.15 10.90 1.37
C GLY A 421 -9.17 11.22 2.51
N VAL A 422 -9.52 10.90 3.76
CA VAL A 422 -8.77 11.35 4.95
C VAL A 422 -8.70 10.24 6.00
N LEU A 423 -7.49 9.76 6.25
CA LEU A 423 -7.15 8.92 7.39
C LEU A 423 -6.25 9.71 8.35
N PRO A 424 -6.76 10.23 9.48
CA PRO A 424 -5.96 10.99 10.43
C PRO A 424 -5.00 10.07 11.19
N SER A 425 -3.75 10.49 11.42
CA SER A 425 -2.85 9.77 12.31
C SER A 425 -3.37 9.77 13.76
N TYR A 426 -3.29 8.62 14.41
CA TYR A 426 -3.70 8.42 15.81
C TYR A 426 -2.92 9.30 16.79
N PHE A 427 -1.63 9.55 16.53
CA PHE A 427 -0.78 10.38 17.39
C PHE A 427 -0.85 11.87 17.06
N ASN A 428 -1.19 12.23 15.81
CA ASN A 428 -1.33 13.61 15.37
C ASN A 428 -2.47 13.75 14.35
N HIS A 429 -3.66 14.12 14.83
CA HIS A 429 -4.87 14.28 14.02
C HIS A 429 -4.77 15.33 12.89
N LYS A 430 -3.74 16.18 12.87
CA LYS A 430 -3.48 17.11 11.76
C LYS A 430 -2.93 16.42 10.52
N ILE A 431 -2.30 15.25 10.68
CA ILE A 431 -1.65 14.49 9.61
C ILE A 431 -2.68 13.58 8.94
N ASN A 432 -2.89 13.76 7.64
CA ASN A 432 -3.60 12.81 6.79
C ASN A 432 -2.61 11.81 6.19
N LEU A 433 -2.78 10.52 6.45
CA LEU A 433 -1.94 9.45 5.90
C LEU A 433 -2.23 9.13 4.44
N PHE A 434 -3.34 9.65 3.89
CA PHE A 434 -3.69 9.51 2.47
C PHE A 434 -3.23 10.69 1.60
N CYS A 435 -2.39 11.60 2.12
CA CYS A 435 -1.98 12.79 1.38
C CYS A 435 -1.08 12.52 0.16
N GLU A 436 -0.41 11.37 0.12
CA GLU A 436 0.47 10.92 -0.99
C GLU A 436 -0.29 10.07 -2.03
N LEU A 437 -1.57 9.77 -1.77
CA LEU A 437 -2.42 8.97 -2.66
C LEU A 437 -3.17 9.87 -3.64
N LEU A 438 -3.32 9.42 -4.88
CA LEU A 438 -4.15 10.09 -5.88
C LEU A 438 -5.64 9.76 -5.66
N GLU A 439 -6.54 10.67 -6.04
CA GLU A 439 -8.00 10.43 -5.95
C GLU A 439 -8.42 9.15 -6.69
N ASP A 440 -7.90 8.91 -7.89
CA ASP A 440 -8.14 7.69 -8.67
C ASP A 440 -7.68 6.41 -7.94
N GLU A 441 -6.56 6.48 -7.19
CA GLU A 441 -6.05 5.36 -6.40
C GLU A 441 -6.93 5.10 -5.17
N ILE A 442 -7.39 6.16 -4.49
CA ILE A 442 -8.33 6.07 -3.36
C ILE A 442 -9.64 5.40 -3.80
N ASP A 443 -10.18 5.80 -4.95
CA ASP A 443 -11.40 5.20 -5.54
C ASP A 443 -11.19 3.73 -5.94
N GLU A 444 -10.06 3.37 -6.58
CA GLU A 444 -9.75 1.97 -6.93
C GLU A 444 -9.62 1.08 -5.67
N MET A 445 -8.89 1.57 -4.66
CA MET A 445 -8.72 0.86 -3.39
C MET A 445 -10.05 0.70 -2.65
N GLY A 446 -10.84 1.76 -2.54
CA GLY A 446 -12.17 1.72 -1.91
C GLY A 446 -13.11 0.73 -2.59
N PHE A 447 -13.13 0.70 -3.94
CA PHE A 447 -13.94 -0.23 -4.71
C PHE A 447 -13.51 -1.69 -4.55
N MET A 448 -12.20 -1.96 -4.50
CA MET A 448 -11.66 -3.29 -4.25
C MET A 448 -12.01 -3.81 -2.84
N LEU A 449 -11.89 -2.95 -1.83
CA LEU A 449 -12.26 -3.30 -0.45
C LEU A 449 -13.76 -3.47 -0.27
N TYR A 450 -14.59 -2.66 -0.96
CA TYR A 450 -16.06 -2.81 -0.91
C TYR A 450 -16.52 -4.17 -1.46
N ARG A 451 -15.88 -4.64 -2.55
CA ARG A 451 -16.09 -6.01 -3.06
C ARG A 451 -15.64 -7.06 -2.06
N ALA A 452 -14.52 -6.84 -1.37
CA ALA A 452 -14.01 -7.75 -0.36
C ALA A 452 -14.90 -7.90 0.88
N ILE A 453 -15.68 -6.89 1.27
CA ILE A 453 -16.68 -7.07 2.35
C ILE A 453 -17.75 -8.09 1.93
N SER A 454 -18.18 -8.06 0.67
CA SER A 454 -19.17 -9.03 0.17
C SER A 454 -18.59 -10.44 -0.01
N GLU A 455 -17.33 -10.53 -0.45
CA GLU A 455 -16.62 -11.79 -0.66
C GLU A 455 -15.18 -11.71 -0.12
N PRO A 456 -14.96 -11.88 1.20
CA PRO A 456 -13.63 -11.73 1.82
C PRO A 456 -12.63 -12.80 1.35
N GLU A 457 -13.12 -13.89 0.77
CA GLU A 457 -12.28 -14.89 0.11
C GLU A 457 -11.50 -14.35 -1.09
N LEU A 458 -11.94 -13.25 -1.72
CA LEU A 458 -11.22 -12.63 -2.84
C LEU A 458 -9.88 -12.06 -2.39
N LEU A 459 -9.79 -11.54 -1.16
CA LEU A 459 -8.54 -11.04 -0.58
C LEU A 459 -7.57 -12.14 -0.13
N LEU A 460 -8.07 -13.37 0.09
CA LEU A 460 -7.29 -14.51 0.55
C LEU A 460 -6.87 -15.46 -0.60
N LYS A 461 -7.16 -15.07 -1.85
CA LYS A 461 -6.83 -15.81 -3.08
C LYS A 461 -5.95 -14.97 -3.99
N GLU A 462 -4.64 -15.16 -3.90
CA GLU A 462 -3.69 -14.61 -4.87
C GLU A 462 -3.94 -15.16 -6.30
N LYS A 463 -3.51 -14.36 -7.29
CA LYS A 463 -3.47 -14.71 -8.71
C LYS A 463 -2.08 -15.17 -9.13
#